data_AF-A0A820V5A5-F1
#
_entry.id   AF-A0A820V5A5-F1
#
_cell.length_a   1.000
_cell.length_b   1.000
_cell.length_c   1.000
_cell.angle_alpha   90.00
_cell.angle_beta   90.00
_cell.angle_gamma   90.00
#
_symmetry.space_group_name_H-M   'P 1'
#
loop_
_entity.id
_entity.type
_entity.pdbx_description
1 polymer ?
#
loop_
_entity_poly.entity_id
_entity_poly.type
_entity_poly.pdbx_seq_one_letter_code
_entity_poly.pdbx_strand_id
1 'polypeptide(L)'
;MSIIKQSFILCCIVLCYIISRSNALQCKTCEQTDSSCLFAQDTKIRLCENEDDVCYSWYYRDGDEMGVRRDCISINSSEYHLIKDIIGTKDSSCLKRIHGLDCFTFLRHTPIRRASTLAEVIKKCLNLELDSIRQAGTWKFERIISTSQSSHIKIENSKHDLLNFCANNYLGLANNSEIINAAKKALDDYSAGLSSVRFICGTQTKHKQLEQRIAKFHQREDTILYISCFDANAEIFETLLKEQDYIISDELNHASIIDGIRLCKAKRLRYKHKDMFDLELKLKESFNENNDNII
;
A
#
# COMPACT_ATOMS: atom_id res chain seq x y z
N MET A 1 -8.69 -12.13 6.84
CA MET A 1 -7.37 -12.78 6.95
C MET A 1 -6.35 -12.14 6.00
N SER A 2 -5.74 -10.95 6.18
CA SER A 2 -5.89 -9.79 7.09
C SER A 2 -5.36 -9.80 8.54
N ILE A 3 -4.48 -10.71 8.95
CA ILE A 3 -3.72 -10.56 10.23
C ILE A 3 -2.22 -10.91 10.05
N ILE A 4 -1.87 -11.94 9.29
CA ILE A 4 -0.47 -12.41 9.08
C ILE A 4 0.45 -11.36 8.38
N LYS A 5 -0.11 -10.33 7.72
CA LYS A 5 0.67 -9.33 6.97
C LYS A 5 1.24 -8.16 7.79
N GLN A 6 0.86 -8.01 9.07
CA GLN A 6 1.44 -6.95 9.94
C GLN A 6 2.75 -7.38 10.61
N SER A 7 2.91 -8.67 10.94
CA SER A 7 4.09 -9.22 11.62
C SER A 7 5.41 -8.99 10.91
N PHE A 8 5.46 -9.19 9.58
CA PHE A 8 6.72 -9.08 8.84
C PHE A 8 7.23 -7.64 8.78
N ILE A 9 6.30 -6.70 8.63
CA ILE A 9 6.57 -5.26 8.77
C ILE A 9 7.06 -4.97 10.19
N LEU A 10 6.44 -5.55 11.22
CA LEU A 10 6.85 -5.36 12.61
C LEU A 10 8.28 -5.86 12.88
N CYS A 11 8.72 -7.00 12.33
CA CYS A 11 10.09 -7.50 12.54
C CYS A 11 11.15 -6.60 11.91
N CYS A 12 10.92 -6.12 10.68
CA CYS A 12 11.81 -5.14 10.04
C CYS A 12 11.72 -3.76 10.69
N ILE A 13 10.54 -3.31 11.10
CA ILE A 13 10.36 -2.05 11.85
C ILE A 13 11.02 -2.15 13.21
N VAL A 14 10.96 -3.26 13.95
CA VAL A 14 11.61 -3.37 15.27
C VAL A 14 13.13 -3.30 15.13
N LEU A 15 13.73 -4.01 14.17
CA LEU A 15 15.16 -3.86 13.87
C LEU A 15 15.52 -2.45 13.40
N CYS A 16 14.77 -1.88 12.45
CA CYS A 16 15.01 -0.52 11.96
C CYS A 16 14.66 0.58 12.98
N TYR A 17 13.76 0.36 13.93
CA TYR A 17 13.35 1.29 14.98
C TYR A 17 14.30 1.24 16.16
N ILE A 18 14.83 0.06 16.52
CA ILE A 18 15.97 -0.06 17.44
C ILE A 18 17.16 0.70 16.84
N ILE A 19 17.54 0.41 15.58
CA ILE A 19 18.63 1.10 14.87
C ILE A 19 18.34 2.61 14.68
N SER A 20 17.09 3.00 14.43
CA SER A 20 16.69 4.40 14.25
C SER A 20 16.69 5.16 15.57
N ARG A 21 16.09 4.64 16.65
CA ARG A 21 16.15 5.25 18.00
C ARG A 21 17.59 5.37 18.52
N SER A 22 18.43 4.39 18.22
CA SER A 22 19.88 4.44 18.47
C SER A 22 20.60 5.61 17.77
N ASN A 23 20.07 6.10 16.64
CA ASN A 23 20.62 7.25 15.90
C ASN A 23 19.81 8.54 16.05
N ALA A 24 18.55 8.47 16.48
CA ALA A 24 17.59 9.58 16.54
C ALA A 24 17.54 10.28 17.91
N LEU A 25 18.25 9.77 18.91
CA LEU A 25 18.61 10.54 20.09
C LEU A 25 19.86 11.39 19.77
N GLN A 26 19.66 12.42 18.94
CA GLN A 26 20.55 13.57 18.96
C GLN A 26 20.60 14.10 20.39
N CYS A 27 21.80 14.12 20.96
CA CYS A 27 22.05 14.61 22.30
C CYS A 27 21.59 16.07 22.40
N LYS A 28 20.55 16.33 23.21
CA LYS A 28 19.95 17.67 23.36
C LYS A 28 20.87 18.73 23.97
N THR A 29 22.11 18.37 24.32
CA THR A 29 23.12 19.24 24.93
C THR A 29 24.36 19.49 24.06
N CYS A 30 24.47 18.96 22.82
CA CYS A 30 25.55 19.32 21.91
C CYS A 30 25.09 19.71 20.49
N GLU A 31 25.21 21.00 20.16
CA GLU A 31 25.00 21.53 18.80
C GLU A 31 26.24 21.38 17.89
N GLN A 32 27.21 20.52 18.24
CA GLN A 32 28.39 20.27 17.44
C GLN A 32 28.42 18.82 16.94
N THR A 33 28.56 18.67 15.62
CA THR A 33 28.77 17.40 14.93
C THR A 33 30.20 16.90 15.16
N ASP A 34 30.53 16.53 16.39
CA ASP A 34 31.78 15.86 16.71
C ASP A 34 31.62 14.33 16.67
N SER A 35 32.63 13.66 16.11
CA SER A 35 32.67 12.22 15.83
C SER A 35 32.69 11.32 17.08
N SER A 36 32.82 11.94 18.25
CA SER A 36 32.78 11.33 19.58
C SER A 36 31.36 10.95 20.05
N CYS A 37 30.30 11.48 19.43
CA CYS A 37 28.90 11.24 19.84
C CYS A 37 28.30 9.92 19.30
N LEU A 38 29.01 8.80 19.51
CA LEU A 38 28.64 7.44 19.07
C LEU A 38 27.96 6.64 20.20
N PHE A 39 26.76 7.03 20.64
CA PHE A 39 26.14 6.49 21.86
C PHE A 39 24.84 5.69 21.68
N ALA A 40 25.00 4.50 21.09
CA ALA A 40 24.11 3.35 21.28
C ALA A 40 24.94 2.05 21.27
N GLN A 41 25.91 1.96 22.19
CA GLN A 41 26.99 0.97 22.09
C GLN A 41 26.63 -0.44 22.57
N ASP A 42 25.50 -0.62 23.26
CA ASP A 42 25.08 -1.91 23.81
C ASP A 42 23.55 -2.10 23.72
N THR A 43 23.11 -3.05 22.88
CA THR A 43 21.75 -3.60 22.95
C THR A 43 21.84 -5.09 23.27
N LYS A 44 21.16 -5.53 24.33
CA LYS A 44 21.07 -6.95 24.69
C LYS A 44 19.70 -7.46 24.31
N ILE A 45 19.65 -8.44 23.41
CA ILE A 45 18.42 -9.12 23.04
C ILE A 45 18.37 -10.45 23.79
N ARG A 46 17.22 -10.73 24.41
CA ARG A 46 16.90 -12.00 25.06
C ARG A 46 15.60 -12.53 24.47
N LEU A 47 15.67 -13.73 23.90
CA LEU A 47 14.48 -14.52 23.64
C LEU A 47 14.05 -15.15 24.96
N CYS A 48 12.75 -15.09 25.27
CA CYS A 48 12.20 -15.79 26.43
C CYS A 48 11.98 -17.27 26.10
N GLU A 49 11.99 -18.13 27.12
CA GLU A 49 11.87 -19.59 26.95
C GLU A 49 10.44 -20.04 26.62
N ASN A 50 9.44 -19.21 26.93
CA ASN A 50 8.08 -19.34 26.43
C ASN A 50 8.03 -18.64 25.07
N GLU A 51 7.57 -19.35 24.03
CA GLU A 51 7.81 -19.06 22.60
C GLU A 51 7.18 -17.76 22.04
N ASP A 52 6.54 -16.98 22.91
CA ASP A 52 5.63 -15.89 22.54
C ASP A 52 6.17 -14.47 22.84
N ASP A 53 7.39 -14.28 23.36
CA ASP A 53 7.94 -12.94 23.69
C ASP A 53 9.43 -12.75 23.32
N VAL A 54 9.74 -11.62 22.68
CA VAL A 54 11.11 -11.08 22.51
C VAL A 54 11.31 -9.87 23.42
N CYS A 55 12.24 -9.98 24.37
CA CYS A 55 12.61 -8.86 25.23
C CYS A 55 13.98 -8.29 24.83
N TYR A 56 14.07 -6.97 24.67
CA TYR A 56 15.32 -6.27 24.41
C TYR A 56 15.59 -5.22 25.50
N SER A 57 16.87 -5.06 25.82
CA SER A 57 17.36 -4.07 26.78
C SER A 57 18.36 -3.15 26.10
N TRP A 58 18.15 -1.85 26.23
CA TRP A 58 19.04 -0.83 25.68
C TRP A 58 19.50 0.11 26.79
N TYR A 59 20.76 0.50 26.71
CA TYR A 59 21.43 1.38 27.66
C TYR A 59 21.44 2.80 27.09
N TYR A 60 21.13 3.79 27.92
CA TYR A 60 21.17 5.21 27.55
C TYR A 60 21.90 6.00 28.63
N ARG A 61 22.32 7.21 28.28
CA ARG A 61 22.97 8.14 29.20
C ARG A 61 22.15 9.42 29.30
N ASP A 62 21.96 9.90 30.52
CA ASP A 62 21.27 11.16 30.82
C ASP A 62 22.18 11.99 31.74
N GLY A 63 22.83 13.01 31.18
CA GLY A 63 24.00 13.64 31.81
C GLY A 63 25.13 12.64 32.08
N ASP A 64 25.58 12.56 33.34
CA ASP A 64 26.61 11.61 33.76
C ASP A 64 26.07 10.21 34.08
N GLU A 65 24.76 10.07 34.34
CA GLU A 65 24.13 8.81 34.76
C GLU A 65 23.85 7.85 33.58
N MET A 66 24.00 6.54 33.81
CA MET A 66 23.56 5.51 32.87
C MET A 66 22.22 4.90 33.29
N GLY A 67 21.23 4.99 32.40
CA GLY A 67 19.95 4.31 32.51
C GLY A 67 19.87 3.03 31.68
N VAL A 68 18.95 2.14 32.06
CA VAL A 68 18.61 0.93 31.28
C VAL A 68 17.10 0.88 31.09
N ARG A 69 16.64 0.78 29.85
CA ARG A 69 15.25 0.41 29.54
C ARG A 69 15.18 -1.02 29.05
N ARG A 70 14.08 -1.69 29.38
CA ARG A 70 13.71 -3.01 28.87
C ARG A 70 12.31 -2.92 28.31
N ASP A 71 12.16 -3.41 27.10
CA ASP A 71 10.90 -3.46 26.37
C ASP A 71 10.72 -4.91 25.86
N CYS A 72 9.50 -5.43 25.89
CA CYS A 72 9.16 -6.77 25.39
C CYS A 72 8.07 -6.65 24.33
N ILE A 73 8.14 -7.50 23.30
CA ILE A 73 7.20 -7.55 22.20
C ILE A 73 6.76 -9.01 22.05
N SER A 74 5.45 -9.23 22.13
CA SER A 74 4.88 -10.55 21.91
C SER A 74 4.92 -10.91 20.43
N ILE A 75 5.30 -12.15 20.16
CA ILE A 75 5.51 -12.76 18.85
C ILE A 75 4.82 -14.13 18.82
N ASN A 76 4.85 -14.84 17.69
CA ASN A 76 4.45 -16.25 17.62
C ASN A 76 5.63 -17.18 17.32
N SER A 77 5.45 -18.50 17.53
CA SER A 77 6.49 -19.51 17.30
C SER A 77 7.16 -19.44 15.92
N SER A 78 6.46 -19.00 14.85
CA SER A 78 7.07 -18.88 13.51
C SER A 78 8.02 -17.69 13.40
N GLU A 79 7.70 -16.58 14.07
CA GLU A 79 8.57 -15.41 14.22
C GLU A 79 9.76 -15.72 15.13
N TYR A 80 9.52 -16.47 16.21
CA TYR A 80 10.55 -16.94 17.15
C TYR A 80 11.66 -17.71 16.43
N HIS A 81 11.30 -18.71 15.61
CA HIS A 81 12.28 -19.48 14.85
C HIS A 81 13.05 -18.62 13.83
N LEU A 82 12.39 -17.71 13.11
CA LEU A 82 13.05 -16.81 12.16
C LEU A 82 14.06 -15.87 12.85
N ILE A 83 13.69 -15.32 14.01
CA ILE A 83 14.58 -14.47 14.80
C ILE A 83 15.75 -15.28 15.37
N LYS A 84 15.50 -16.51 15.84
CA LYS A 84 16.53 -17.43 16.32
C LYS A 84 17.56 -17.79 15.23
N ASP A 85 17.11 -18.01 14.00
CA ASP A 85 17.97 -18.22 12.82
C ASP A 85 18.83 -16.98 12.49
N ILE A 86 18.24 -15.78 12.49
CA ILE A 86 18.94 -14.52 12.19
C ILE A 86 19.97 -14.17 13.27
N ILE A 87 19.63 -14.39 14.54
CA ILE A 87 20.54 -14.17 15.69
C ILE A 87 21.57 -15.31 15.79
N GLY A 88 21.31 -16.47 15.18
CA GLY A 88 22.24 -17.60 15.09
C GLY A 88 22.48 -18.31 16.42
N THR A 89 21.45 -18.44 17.26
CA THR A 89 21.52 -19.11 18.57
C THR A 89 20.89 -20.50 18.51
N LYS A 90 21.59 -21.53 19.01
CA LYS A 90 21.07 -22.90 19.03
C LYS A 90 20.13 -23.15 20.22
N ASP A 91 20.40 -22.55 21.37
CA ASP A 91 19.56 -22.67 22.57
C ASP A 91 18.50 -21.56 22.70
N SER A 92 17.39 -21.91 23.35
CA SER A 92 16.22 -21.04 23.64
C SER A 92 16.42 -20.10 24.82
N SER A 93 17.49 -20.26 25.61
CA SER A 93 17.72 -19.57 26.89
C SER A 93 18.76 -18.44 26.83
N CYS A 94 19.46 -18.30 25.70
CA CYS A 94 20.68 -17.47 25.60
C CYS A 94 20.43 -15.98 25.31
N LEU A 95 20.93 -15.12 26.20
CA LEU A 95 21.18 -13.70 25.96
C LEU A 95 22.28 -13.52 24.90
N LYS A 96 22.01 -12.76 23.84
CA LYS A 96 23.08 -12.29 22.92
C LYS A 96 23.27 -10.79 23.09
N ARG A 97 24.50 -10.40 23.44
CA ARG A 97 24.95 -9.00 23.46
C ARG A 97 25.28 -8.58 22.03
N ILE A 98 24.62 -7.54 21.54
CA ILE A 98 24.89 -6.94 20.23
C ILE A 98 25.50 -5.57 20.52
N HIS A 99 26.82 -5.47 20.37
CA HIS A 99 27.49 -4.17 20.46
C HIS A 99 27.14 -3.34 19.23
N GLY A 100 26.90 -2.03 19.40
CA GLY A 100 26.59 -1.13 18.29
C GLY A 100 27.71 -1.08 17.24
N LEU A 101 28.97 -1.23 17.70
CA LEU A 101 30.15 -1.38 16.85
C LEU A 101 30.23 -2.75 16.15
N ASP A 102 29.67 -3.81 16.70
CA ASP A 102 29.63 -5.12 16.05
C ASP A 102 28.61 -5.18 14.92
N CYS A 103 27.50 -4.44 14.98
CA CYS A 103 26.65 -4.26 13.79
C CYS A 103 27.44 -3.63 12.63
N PHE A 104 28.28 -2.63 12.89
CA PHE A 104 29.14 -2.04 11.85
C PHE A 104 30.31 -2.94 11.43
N THR A 105 30.83 -3.77 12.33
CA THR A 105 32.04 -4.59 12.11
C THR A 105 31.70 -5.94 11.45
N PHE A 106 30.58 -6.56 11.82
CA PHE A 106 29.97 -7.70 11.14
C PHE A 106 29.57 -7.32 9.70
N LEU A 107 29.13 -6.07 9.48
CA LEU A 107 28.90 -5.47 8.15
C LEU A 107 30.18 -4.94 7.46
N ARG A 108 31.38 -5.05 8.06
CA ARG A 108 32.67 -4.63 7.44
C ARG A 108 33.60 -5.80 7.09
N HIS A 109 33.58 -6.91 7.83
CA HIS A 109 34.51 -8.02 7.64
C HIS A 109 33.94 -9.24 6.89
N THR A 110 32.69 -9.20 6.43
CA THR A 110 32.22 -10.09 5.36
C THR A 110 32.42 -9.41 3.99
N PRO A 111 33.18 -10.01 3.04
CA PRO A 111 33.44 -9.42 1.73
C PRO A 111 32.26 -9.63 0.76
N ILE A 112 31.05 -9.26 1.19
CA ILE A 112 29.81 -9.41 0.41
C ILE A 112 29.03 -8.08 0.40
N ARG A 113 29.09 -7.44 -0.77
CA ARG A 113 28.24 -6.35 -1.30
C ARG A 113 27.07 -5.91 -0.39
N ARG A 114 27.20 -4.76 0.27
CA ARG A 114 26.17 -4.16 1.18
C ARG A 114 24.79 -3.84 0.57
N ALA A 115 24.61 -3.97 -0.75
CA ALA A 115 23.30 -3.88 -1.40
C ALA A 115 22.59 -5.24 -1.52
N SER A 116 23.29 -6.37 -1.30
CA SER A 116 22.76 -7.70 -1.59
C SER A 116 21.86 -8.22 -0.48
N THR A 117 22.20 -8.05 0.80
CA THR A 117 21.46 -8.68 1.92
C THR A 117 20.02 -8.19 2.08
N LEU A 118 19.75 -6.87 2.02
CA LEU A 118 18.38 -6.36 2.05
C LEU A 118 17.59 -6.75 0.79
N ALA A 119 18.23 -6.72 -0.39
CA ALA A 119 17.62 -7.15 -1.63
C ALA A 119 17.31 -8.66 -1.64
N GLU A 120 18.17 -9.49 -1.04
CA GLU A 120 17.99 -10.92 -0.83
C GLU A 120 16.83 -11.21 0.13
N VAL A 121 16.72 -10.46 1.24
CA VAL A 121 15.58 -10.55 2.16
C VAL A 121 14.28 -10.19 1.45
N ILE A 122 14.21 -9.02 0.80
CA ILE A 122 13.01 -8.60 0.02
C ILE A 122 12.67 -9.64 -1.05
N LYS A 123 13.66 -10.15 -1.79
CA LYS A 123 13.47 -11.20 -2.80
C LYS A 123 12.94 -12.50 -2.19
N LYS A 124 13.40 -12.90 -1.00
CA LYS A 124 12.87 -14.08 -0.28
C LYS A 124 11.40 -13.87 0.11
N CYS A 125 11.05 -12.70 0.63
CA CYS A 125 9.67 -12.35 0.99
C CYS A 125 8.74 -12.34 -0.22
N LEU A 126 9.17 -11.70 -1.32
CA LEU A 126 8.44 -11.68 -2.58
C LEU A 126 8.25 -13.11 -3.11
N ASN A 127 9.31 -13.94 -3.13
CA ASN A 127 9.19 -15.33 -3.58
C ASN A 127 8.17 -16.13 -2.75
N LEU A 128 8.16 -15.99 -1.42
CA LEU A 128 7.18 -16.67 -0.56
C LEU A 128 5.74 -16.26 -0.84
N GLU A 129 5.47 -14.96 -1.04
CA GLU A 129 4.13 -14.47 -1.43
C GLU A 129 3.75 -14.96 -2.85
N LEU A 130 4.68 -14.92 -3.81
CA LEU A 130 4.49 -15.42 -5.17
C LEU A 130 4.22 -16.94 -5.20
N ASP A 131 4.89 -17.71 -4.35
CA ASP A 131 4.65 -19.16 -4.19
C ASP A 131 3.29 -19.44 -3.53
N SER A 132 2.88 -18.62 -2.55
CA SER A 132 1.53 -18.70 -1.98
C SER A 132 0.45 -18.43 -3.03
N ILE A 133 0.62 -17.41 -3.88
CA ILE A 133 -0.29 -17.10 -5.00
C ILE A 133 -0.37 -18.26 -6.01
N ARG A 134 0.76 -18.93 -6.29
CA ARG A 134 0.81 -20.14 -7.15
C ARG A 134 0.07 -21.32 -6.51
N GLN A 135 0.35 -21.62 -5.24
CA GLN A 135 -0.28 -22.71 -4.49
C GLN A 135 -1.80 -22.51 -4.35
N ALA A 136 -2.24 -21.27 -4.18
CA ALA A 136 -3.67 -20.91 -4.15
C ALA A 136 -4.36 -20.96 -5.53
N GLY A 137 -3.63 -21.22 -6.62
CA GLY A 137 -4.19 -21.21 -7.99
C GLY A 137 -4.63 -19.83 -8.47
N THR A 138 -4.24 -18.74 -7.78
CA THR A 138 -4.65 -17.36 -8.10
C THR A 138 -3.62 -16.60 -8.94
N TRP A 139 -2.52 -17.27 -9.34
CA TRP A 139 -1.54 -16.73 -10.26
C TRP A 139 -2.17 -16.38 -11.60
N LYS A 140 -2.04 -15.13 -12.03
CA LYS A 140 -2.58 -14.63 -13.29
C LYS A 140 -1.53 -14.71 -14.39
N PHE A 141 -1.89 -15.29 -15.52
CA PHE A 141 -1.11 -15.24 -16.76
C PHE A 141 -1.82 -14.33 -17.75
N GLU A 142 -1.05 -13.43 -18.37
CA GLU A 142 -1.55 -12.57 -19.44
C GLU A 142 -1.54 -13.32 -20.78
N ARG A 143 -2.61 -13.15 -21.56
CA ARG A 143 -2.70 -13.69 -22.92
C ARG A 143 -2.58 -12.52 -23.90
N ILE A 144 -1.45 -12.47 -24.60
CA ILE A 144 -1.09 -11.35 -25.48
C ILE A 144 -2.00 -11.36 -26.70
N ILE A 145 -2.75 -10.27 -26.92
CA ILE A 145 -3.60 -10.09 -28.11
C ILE A 145 -2.77 -9.37 -29.18
N SER A 146 -2.74 -9.92 -30.40
CA SER A 146 -1.93 -9.43 -31.53
C SER A 146 -2.74 -8.68 -32.61
N THR A 147 -4.03 -8.43 -32.36
CA THR A 147 -4.96 -7.70 -33.23
C THR A 147 -5.59 -6.51 -32.50
N SER A 148 -6.20 -5.58 -33.25
CA SER A 148 -7.13 -4.61 -32.65
C SER A 148 -8.26 -5.30 -31.88
N GLN A 149 -8.83 -4.60 -30.90
CA GLN A 149 -9.94 -5.11 -30.10
C GLN A 149 -11.22 -5.24 -30.93
N SER A 150 -11.84 -6.43 -30.95
CA SER A 150 -13.02 -6.74 -31.77
C SER A 150 -13.74 -7.98 -31.21
N SER A 151 -14.85 -8.37 -31.83
CA SER A 151 -15.52 -9.65 -31.54
C SER A 151 -14.66 -10.85 -31.93
N HIS A 152 -13.77 -10.69 -32.92
CA HIS A 152 -12.77 -11.67 -33.33
C HIS A 152 -11.37 -11.11 -33.02
N ILE A 153 -10.57 -11.87 -32.28
CA ILE A 153 -9.20 -11.48 -31.89
C ILE A 153 -8.22 -12.62 -32.16
N LYS A 154 -6.94 -12.30 -32.32
CA LYS A 154 -5.87 -13.31 -32.32
C LYS A 154 -5.02 -13.18 -31.06
N ILE A 155 -4.82 -14.30 -30.37
CA ILE A 155 -3.86 -14.40 -29.26
C ILE A 155 -2.52 -14.88 -29.84
N GLU A 156 -1.40 -14.36 -29.32
CA GLU A 156 -0.06 -14.81 -29.68
C GLU A 156 0.07 -16.34 -29.49
N ASN A 157 0.76 -17.00 -30.41
CA ASN A 157 0.87 -18.47 -30.51
C ASN A 157 -0.46 -19.23 -30.77
N SER A 158 -1.60 -18.54 -30.96
CA SER A 158 -2.83 -19.17 -31.46
C SER A 158 -2.75 -19.44 -32.96
N LYS A 159 -3.12 -20.66 -33.37
CA LYS A 159 -3.26 -21.06 -34.78
C LYS A 159 -4.51 -20.48 -35.44
N HIS A 160 -5.49 -20.06 -34.65
CA HIS A 160 -6.81 -19.63 -35.11
C HIS A 160 -7.22 -18.32 -34.45
N ASP A 161 -8.08 -17.56 -35.12
CA ASP A 161 -8.76 -16.42 -34.52
C ASP A 161 -9.84 -16.92 -33.54
N LEU A 162 -10.12 -16.13 -32.51
CA LEU A 162 -10.96 -16.49 -31.38
C LEU A 162 -12.08 -15.46 -31.19
N LEU A 163 -13.26 -15.93 -30.79
CA LEU A 163 -14.35 -15.05 -30.37
C LEU A 163 -14.08 -14.49 -28.97
N ASN A 164 -14.15 -13.16 -28.82
CA ASN A 164 -13.89 -12.48 -27.56
C ASN A 164 -15.18 -12.21 -26.77
N PHE A 165 -15.47 -13.07 -25.79
CA PHE A 165 -16.60 -12.93 -24.86
C PHE A 165 -16.23 -12.35 -23.49
N CYS A 166 -15.02 -11.81 -23.31
CA CYS A 166 -14.55 -11.27 -22.02
C CYS A 166 -14.01 -9.83 -22.08
N ALA A 167 -14.35 -9.05 -23.13
CA ALA A 167 -14.02 -7.63 -23.22
C ALA A 167 -15.18 -6.73 -22.77
N ASN A 168 -14.83 -5.60 -22.15
CA ASN A 168 -15.77 -4.52 -21.80
C ASN A 168 -16.14 -3.62 -23.00
N ASN A 169 -15.98 -4.13 -24.24
CA ASN A 169 -16.22 -3.40 -25.49
C ASN A 169 -17.68 -3.52 -25.93
N TYR A 170 -18.63 -3.23 -25.02
CA TYR A 170 -20.05 -3.58 -25.16
C TYR A 170 -20.71 -3.05 -26.45
N LEU A 171 -20.28 -1.89 -26.94
CA LEU A 171 -20.81 -1.24 -28.15
C LEU A 171 -19.90 -1.40 -29.38
N GLY A 172 -18.84 -2.21 -29.30
CA GLY A 172 -17.90 -2.42 -30.41
C GLY A 172 -16.97 -1.23 -30.72
N LEU A 173 -17.03 -0.15 -29.93
CA LEU A 173 -16.41 1.14 -30.24
C LEU A 173 -14.87 1.15 -30.17
N ALA A 174 -14.22 0.19 -29.50
CA ALA A 174 -12.76 0.17 -29.31
C ALA A 174 -11.92 0.13 -30.61
N ASN A 175 -12.52 -0.25 -31.75
CA ASN A 175 -11.88 -0.23 -33.08
C ASN A 175 -12.77 0.47 -34.13
N ASN A 176 -13.59 1.44 -33.70
CA ASN A 176 -14.44 2.21 -34.59
C ASN A 176 -13.63 3.26 -35.40
N SER A 177 -13.86 3.32 -36.71
CA SER A 177 -13.10 4.18 -37.63
C SER A 177 -13.27 5.68 -37.39
N GLU A 178 -14.47 6.13 -36.98
CA GLU A 178 -14.72 7.54 -36.66
C GLU A 178 -13.95 7.97 -35.41
N ILE A 179 -13.92 7.12 -34.37
CA ILE A 179 -13.15 7.35 -33.15
C ILE A 179 -11.65 7.38 -33.44
N ILE A 180 -11.15 6.43 -34.24
CA ILE A 180 -9.73 6.38 -34.65
C ILE A 180 -9.34 7.65 -35.43
N ASN A 181 -10.18 8.11 -36.35
CA ASN A 181 -9.92 9.31 -37.15
C ASN A 181 -10.01 10.59 -36.30
N ALA A 182 -10.95 10.67 -35.35
CA ALA A 182 -11.04 11.76 -34.40
C ALA A 182 -9.81 11.83 -33.48
N ALA A 183 -9.29 10.68 -33.04
CA ALA A 183 -8.07 10.59 -32.23
C ALA A 183 -6.83 11.04 -33.01
N LYS A 184 -6.67 10.60 -34.27
CA LYS A 184 -5.58 11.08 -35.16
C LYS A 184 -5.61 12.59 -35.32
N LYS A 185 -6.77 13.15 -35.67
CA LYS A 185 -6.95 14.61 -35.80
C LYS A 185 -6.64 15.34 -34.48
N ALA A 186 -6.99 14.77 -33.33
CA ALA A 186 -6.66 15.36 -32.04
C ALA A 186 -5.13 15.39 -31.78
N LEU A 187 -4.38 14.38 -32.23
CA LEU A 187 -2.91 14.40 -32.16
C LEU A 187 -2.31 15.49 -33.06
N ASP A 188 -2.84 15.69 -34.27
CA ASP A 188 -2.41 16.76 -35.18
C ASP A 188 -2.74 18.16 -34.59
N ASP A 189 -3.95 18.34 -34.07
CA ASP A 189 -4.44 19.63 -33.55
C ASP A 189 -3.87 19.99 -32.15
N TYR A 190 -3.52 19.00 -31.31
CA TYR A 190 -3.22 19.19 -29.87
C TYR A 190 -1.97 18.48 -29.33
N SER A 191 -1.22 17.75 -30.18
CA SER A 191 -0.06 16.93 -29.81
C SER A 191 -0.37 15.77 -28.85
N ALA A 192 0.65 14.98 -28.50
CA ALA A 192 0.49 13.70 -27.80
C ALA A 192 0.19 13.81 -26.29
N GLY A 193 0.40 14.96 -25.66
CA GLY A 193 0.24 15.11 -24.22
C GLY A 193 0.51 16.53 -23.72
N LEU A 194 0.19 16.76 -22.44
CA LEU A 194 0.18 18.09 -21.83
C LEU A 194 1.28 18.34 -20.78
N SER A 195 1.96 17.29 -20.32
CA SER A 195 3.06 17.36 -19.34
C SER A 195 2.75 18.20 -18.08
N SER A 196 1.47 18.28 -17.70
CA SER A 196 0.98 19.22 -16.68
C SER A 196 -0.39 18.79 -16.15
N VAL A 197 -0.68 19.17 -14.91
CA VAL A 197 -2.01 19.01 -14.28
C VAL A 197 -2.97 20.11 -14.72
N ARG A 198 -4.28 19.85 -14.59
CA ARG A 198 -5.37 20.71 -15.09
C ARG A 198 -5.23 22.19 -14.72
N PHE A 199 -4.85 22.50 -13.48
CA PHE A 199 -4.84 23.88 -12.96
C PHE A 199 -3.60 24.71 -13.34
N ILE A 200 -2.50 24.08 -13.78
CA ILE A 200 -1.26 24.80 -14.13
C ILE A 200 -1.28 25.17 -15.62
N CYS A 201 -1.15 24.18 -16.49
CA CYS A 201 -1.26 24.37 -17.95
C CYS A 201 -1.84 23.14 -18.67
N GLY A 202 -2.42 22.19 -17.93
CA GLY A 202 -3.01 20.95 -18.45
C GLY A 202 -4.48 21.04 -18.88
N THR A 203 -5.06 22.22 -19.11
CA THR A 203 -6.46 22.35 -19.57
C THR A 203 -6.54 22.92 -20.99
N GLN A 204 -6.89 22.08 -21.96
CA GLN A 204 -7.22 22.51 -23.33
C GLN A 204 -8.73 22.68 -23.52
N THR A 205 -9.14 23.42 -24.56
CA THR A 205 -10.54 23.58 -24.98
C THR A 205 -11.28 22.24 -25.13
N LYS A 206 -10.60 21.18 -25.58
CA LYS A 206 -11.18 19.83 -25.69
C LYS A 206 -11.62 19.23 -24.36
N HIS A 207 -10.95 19.55 -23.25
CA HIS A 207 -11.32 19.08 -21.92
C HIS A 207 -12.66 19.70 -21.50
N LYS A 208 -12.79 21.03 -21.55
CA LYS A 208 -14.07 21.70 -21.22
C LYS A 208 -15.20 21.30 -22.17
N GLN A 209 -14.92 21.11 -23.48
CA GLN A 209 -15.92 20.62 -24.45
C GLN A 209 -16.40 19.20 -24.11
N LEU A 210 -15.51 18.32 -23.64
CA LEU A 210 -15.88 16.96 -23.23
C LEU A 210 -16.69 16.98 -21.92
N GLU A 211 -16.26 17.75 -20.92
CA GLU A 211 -16.98 17.95 -19.66
C GLU A 211 -18.42 18.42 -19.89
N GLN A 212 -18.60 19.49 -20.68
CA GLN A 212 -19.93 20.00 -21.05
C GLN A 212 -20.81 18.96 -21.77
N ARG A 213 -20.22 18.12 -22.63
CA ARG A 213 -20.94 17.05 -23.33
C ARG A 213 -21.37 15.94 -22.39
N ILE A 214 -20.51 15.53 -21.44
CA ILE A 214 -20.82 14.52 -20.43
C ILE A 214 -21.88 15.03 -19.46
N ALA A 215 -21.75 16.27 -18.97
CA ALA A 215 -22.73 16.92 -18.12
C ALA A 215 -24.12 16.96 -18.78
N LYS A 216 -24.19 17.39 -20.05
CA LYS A 216 -25.42 17.38 -20.83
C LYS A 216 -25.98 15.97 -21.04
N PHE A 217 -25.13 14.97 -21.30
CA PHE A 217 -25.56 13.58 -21.50
C PHE A 217 -26.17 12.97 -20.24
N HIS A 218 -25.57 13.22 -19.07
CA HIS A 218 -26.06 12.73 -17.77
C HIS A 218 -27.12 13.62 -17.11
N GLN A 219 -27.48 14.76 -17.73
CA GLN A 219 -28.40 15.76 -17.17
C GLN A 219 -27.90 16.24 -15.79
N ARG A 220 -26.67 16.76 -15.77
CA ARG A 220 -25.97 17.31 -14.60
C ARG A 220 -25.44 18.71 -14.93
N GLU A 221 -25.13 19.49 -13.89
CA GLU A 221 -24.72 20.90 -14.01
C GLU A 221 -23.32 21.06 -14.62
N ASP A 222 -22.34 20.26 -14.18
CA ASP A 222 -20.99 20.20 -14.76
C ASP A 222 -20.42 18.76 -14.69
N THR A 223 -19.18 18.59 -15.12
CA THR A 223 -18.42 17.33 -15.02
C THR A 223 -16.94 17.65 -14.84
N ILE A 224 -16.26 16.83 -14.04
CA ILE A 224 -14.80 16.83 -13.88
C ILE A 224 -14.20 15.57 -14.53
N LEU A 225 -13.14 15.73 -15.32
CA LEU A 225 -12.43 14.62 -15.94
C LEU A 225 -11.30 14.08 -15.04
N TYR A 226 -11.28 12.75 -14.91
CA TYR A 226 -10.18 11.95 -14.36
C TYR A 226 -9.59 11.05 -15.45
N ILE A 227 -8.35 10.57 -15.24
CA ILE A 227 -7.68 9.67 -16.20
C ILE A 227 -8.29 8.26 -16.20
N SER A 228 -8.89 7.83 -15.09
CA SER A 228 -9.73 6.63 -15.02
C SER A 228 -10.88 6.79 -14.02
N CYS A 229 -11.87 5.90 -14.12
CA CYS A 229 -12.92 5.77 -13.10
C CYS A 229 -12.38 5.20 -11.77
N PHE A 230 -11.18 4.60 -11.74
CA PHE A 230 -10.56 4.18 -10.48
C PHE A 230 -10.17 5.42 -9.66
N ASP A 231 -9.46 6.37 -10.28
CA ASP A 231 -9.04 7.62 -9.65
C ASP A 231 -10.24 8.48 -9.21
N ALA A 232 -11.25 8.60 -10.07
CA ALA A 232 -12.47 9.36 -9.76
C ALA A 232 -13.19 8.84 -8.50
N ASN A 233 -13.22 7.52 -8.29
CA ASN A 233 -13.79 6.93 -7.08
C ASN A 233 -12.84 7.01 -5.87
N ALA A 234 -11.53 7.05 -6.09
CA ALA A 234 -10.55 7.15 -5.01
C ALA A 234 -10.57 8.53 -4.33
N GLU A 235 -10.67 9.61 -5.11
CA GLU A 235 -10.56 11.00 -4.63
C GLU A 235 -11.87 11.58 -4.07
N ILE A 236 -13.02 11.15 -4.59
CA ILE A 236 -14.31 11.83 -4.34
C ILE A 236 -14.75 11.82 -2.87
N PHE A 237 -14.47 10.75 -2.13
CA PHE A 237 -14.95 10.60 -0.74
C PHE A 237 -14.16 11.47 0.24
N GLU A 238 -12.83 11.50 0.13
CA GLU A 238 -11.98 12.33 1.02
C GLU A 238 -12.17 13.82 0.75
N THR A 239 -12.47 14.20 -0.49
CA THR A 239 -12.65 15.60 -0.89
C THR A 239 -13.98 16.19 -0.43
N LEU A 240 -15.05 15.37 -0.39
CA LEU A 240 -16.40 15.84 -0.05
C LEU A 240 -16.80 15.63 1.41
N LEU A 241 -16.28 14.58 2.07
CA LEU A 241 -16.77 14.12 3.38
C LEU A 241 -15.75 14.31 4.50
N LYS A 242 -16.27 14.51 5.71
CA LYS A 242 -15.54 14.79 6.94
C LYS A 242 -15.74 13.64 7.94
N GLU A 243 -15.05 13.72 9.07
CA GLU A 243 -15.02 12.67 10.10
C GLU A 243 -16.38 12.41 10.76
N GLN A 244 -17.25 13.43 10.83
CA GLN A 244 -18.62 13.29 11.36
C GLN A 244 -19.63 12.66 10.39
N ASP A 245 -19.27 12.52 9.11
CA ASP A 245 -20.18 12.03 8.07
C ASP A 245 -20.14 10.49 8.01
N TYR A 246 -21.12 9.89 7.33
CA TYR A 246 -21.20 8.43 7.12
C TYR A 246 -21.16 8.07 5.64
N ILE A 247 -20.43 7.02 5.32
CA ILE A 247 -20.49 6.33 4.03
C ILE A 247 -21.12 4.96 4.25
N ILE A 248 -22.25 4.71 3.59
CA ILE A 248 -22.95 3.44 3.62
C ILE A 248 -22.74 2.74 2.26
N SER A 249 -22.02 1.62 2.26
CA SER A 249 -21.55 0.93 1.04
C SER A 249 -22.12 -0.48 0.93
N ASP A 250 -22.50 -0.87 -0.30
CA ASP A 250 -22.78 -2.26 -0.66
C ASP A 250 -21.50 -3.11 -0.49
N GLU A 251 -21.63 -4.36 -0.06
CA GLU A 251 -20.48 -5.24 0.16
C GLU A 251 -19.77 -5.71 -1.11
N LEU A 252 -20.44 -5.67 -2.27
CA LEU A 252 -19.87 -5.99 -3.59
C LEU A 252 -19.56 -4.73 -4.43
N ASN A 253 -19.48 -3.55 -3.80
CA ASN A 253 -19.01 -2.35 -4.48
C ASN A 253 -17.61 -2.54 -5.08
N HIS A 254 -17.36 -1.88 -6.21
CA HIS A 254 -16.10 -2.01 -6.95
C HIS A 254 -14.89 -1.61 -6.07
N ALA A 255 -13.74 -2.26 -6.29
CA ALA A 255 -12.54 -2.06 -5.47
C ALA A 255 -12.12 -0.57 -5.34
N SER A 256 -12.27 0.22 -6.40
CA SER A 256 -11.97 1.66 -6.36
C SER A 256 -12.85 2.47 -5.39
N ILE A 257 -14.11 2.06 -5.20
CA ILE A 257 -15.01 2.66 -4.20
C ILE A 257 -14.52 2.27 -2.81
N ILE A 258 -14.20 1.00 -2.60
CA ILE A 258 -13.67 0.49 -1.31
C ILE A 258 -12.37 1.21 -0.94
N ASP A 259 -11.47 1.45 -1.90
CA ASP A 259 -10.19 2.11 -1.67
C ASP A 259 -10.36 3.63 -1.44
N GLY A 260 -11.25 4.33 -2.15
CA GLY A 260 -11.58 5.73 -1.83
C GLY A 260 -12.22 5.89 -0.45
N ILE A 261 -13.11 4.97 -0.07
CA ILE A 261 -13.70 4.90 1.28
C ILE A 261 -12.65 4.60 2.36
N ARG A 262 -11.52 3.96 2.02
CA ARG A 262 -10.41 3.72 2.96
C ARG A 262 -9.55 4.96 3.21
N LEU A 263 -9.44 5.85 2.22
CA LEU A 263 -8.72 7.13 2.34
C LEU A 263 -9.55 8.16 3.12
N CYS A 264 -10.87 8.18 2.92
CA CYS A 264 -11.77 9.07 3.64
C CYS A 264 -11.82 8.78 5.16
N LYS A 265 -11.96 9.86 5.96
CA LYS A 265 -12.10 9.81 7.43
C LYS A 265 -13.53 9.55 7.93
N ALA A 266 -14.53 9.67 7.06
CA ALA A 266 -15.93 9.46 7.41
C ALA A 266 -16.15 8.07 8.04
N LYS A 267 -17.15 7.97 8.91
CA LYS A 267 -17.59 6.69 9.48
C LYS A 267 -18.10 5.77 8.37
N ARG A 268 -17.86 4.46 8.49
CA ARG A 268 -18.09 3.49 7.39
C ARG A 268 -19.01 2.39 7.84
N LEU A 269 -20.17 2.32 7.19
CA LEU A 269 -21.13 1.23 7.36
C LEU A 269 -21.18 0.42 6.07
N ARG A 270 -21.27 -0.91 6.20
CA ARG A 270 -21.41 -1.82 5.06
C ARG A 270 -22.70 -2.60 5.21
N TYR A 271 -23.48 -2.67 4.14
CA TYR A 271 -24.70 -3.47 4.06
C TYR A 271 -24.54 -4.61 3.04
N LYS A 272 -25.33 -5.68 3.22
CA LYS A 272 -25.32 -6.87 2.35
C LYS A 272 -25.75 -6.54 0.92
N HIS A 273 -25.26 -7.31 -0.05
CA HIS A 273 -25.48 -7.01 -1.46
C HIS A 273 -26.96 -6.89 -1.82
N LYS A 274 -27.39 -5.69 -2.26
CA LYS A 274 -28.80 -5.36 -2.61
C LYS A 274 -29.82 -5.59 -1.49
N ASP A 275 -29.40 -5.73 -0.23
CA ASP A 275 -30.31 -5.88 0.91
C ASP A 275 -30.79 -4.50 1.38
N MET A 276 -31.99 -4.11 0.91
CA MET A 276 -32.59 -2.83 1.26
C MET A 276 -32.98 -2.73 2.75
N PHE A 277 -33.20 -3.86 3.44
CA PHE A 277 -33.53 -3.87 4.86
C PHE A 277 -32.27 -3.66 5.70
N ASP A 278 -31.17 -4.32 5.37
CA ASP A 278 -29.87 -4.09 5.99
C ASP A 278 -29.35 -2.65 5.73
N LEU A 279 -29.59 -2.11 4.52
CA LEU A 279 -29.35 -0.70 4.22
C LEU A 279 -30.19 0.24 5.10
N GLU A 280 -31.49 -0.02 5.28
CA GLU A 280 -32.34 0.78 6.17
C GLU A 280 -31.87 0.72 7.63
N LEU A 281 -31.40 -0.43 8.10
CA LEU A 281 -30.79 -0.57 9.43
C LEU A 281 -29.51 0.27 9.53
N LYS A 282 -28.62 0.24 8.53
CA LYS A 282 -27.40 1.07 8.51
C LYS A 282 -27.68 2.57 8.42
N LEU A 283 -28.76 2.97 7.74
CA LEU A 283 -29.22 4.36 7.78
C LEU A 283 -29.64 4.75 9.20
N LYS A 284 -30.50 3.97 9.86
CA LYS A 284 -30.93 4.25 11.25
C LYS A 284 -29.77 4.27 12.25
N GLU A 285 -28.79 3.37 12.09
CA GLU A 285 -27.54 3.34 12.86
C GLU A 285 -26.77 4.67 12.74
N SER A 286 -26.65 5.23 11.52
CA SER A 286 -25.96 6.51 11.31
C SER A 286 -26.65 7.73 11.93
N PHE A 287 -27.98 7.75 11.98
CA PHE A 287 -28.73 8.86 12.60
C PHE A 287 -28.67 8.84 14.13
N ASN A 288 -28.78 7.65 14.75
CA ASN A 288 -28.85 7.54 16.22
C ASN A 288 -27.55 7.96 16.94
N GLU A 289 -26.41 7.99 16.25
CA GLU A 289 -25.13 8.48 16.80
C GLU A 289 -24.95 10.01 16.65
N ASN A 290 -25.65 10.67 15.73
CA ASN A 290 -25.49 12.11 15.41
C ASN A 290 -26.70 12.94 15.88
N ASN A 291 -27.05 12.84 17.17
CA ASN A 291 -28.29 13.37 17.73
C ASN A 291 -28.48 14.91 17.76
N ASP A 292 -27.56 15.71 17.20
CA ASP A 292 -27.55 17.18 17.36
C ASP A 292 -27.34 18.02 16.08
N ASN A 293 -27.04 17.45 14.90
CA ASN A 293 -26.92 18.26 13.66
C ASN A 293 -27.38 17.49 12.40
N ILE A 294 -28.40 18.01 11.73
CA ILE A 294 -29.00 17.44 10.52
C ILE A 294 -28.74 18.37 9.32
N ILE A 295 -28.27 17.79 8.21
CA ILE A 295 -28.43 18.28 6.84
C ILE A 295 -29.14 17.16 6.06
#